data_AF-A0A1J5QK55-F1
#
_entry.id   AF-A0A1J5QK55-F1
#
_cell.length_a   1.000
_cell.length_b   1.000
_cell.length_c   1.000
_cell.angle_alpha   90.00
_cell.angle_beta   90.00
_cell.angle_gamma   90.00
#
_symmetry.space_group_name_H-M   'P 1'
#
loop_
_entity.id
_entity.type
_entity.pdbx_description
1 polymer ?
#
loop_
_entity_poly.entity_id
_entity_poly.type
_entity_poly.pdbx_seq_one_letter_code
_entity_poly.pdbx_strand_id
1 'polypeptide(L)' 'MTERELRLLLDAKAVKHVHVLYALMSQGYMIVVDGKSLETSKRETREFKTLDSAAKTLFKIGVADFGVRLRTT' A
#
# COMPACT_ATOMS: atom_id res chain seq x y z
N MET A 1 -5.39 1.02 -7.40
CA MET A 1 -4.55 0.26 -8.36
C MET A 1 -4.34 -1.15 -7.86
N THR A 2 -4.32 -2.15 -8.74
CA THR A 2 -4.11 -3.56 -8.36
C THR A 2 -2.64 -3.89 -8.15
N GLU A 3 -2.36 -5.03 -7.52
CA GLU A 3 -0.97 -5.51 -7.31
C GLU A 3 -0.23 -5.71 -8.64
N ARG A 4 -0.92 -6.17 -9.70
CA ARG A 4 -0.32 -6.34 -11.02
C ARG A 4 0.09 -5.01 -11.65
N GLU A 5 -0.79 -4.01 -11.58
CA GLU A 5 -0.50 -2.66 -12.07
C GLU A 5 0.69 -2.05 -11.31
N LEU A 6 0.74 -2.25 -9.99
CA LEU A 6 1.85 -1.79 -9.15
C LEU A 6 3.18 -2.43 -9.56
N ARG A 7 3.22 -3.75 -9.78
CA ARG A 7 4.45 -4.43 -10.25
C ARG A 7 4.95 -3.85 -11.57
N LEU A 8 4.06 -3.61 -12.53
CA LEU A 8 4.44 -2.99 -13.81
C LEU A 8 5.03 -1.59 -13.63
N LEU A 9 4.48 -0.80 -12.70
CA LEU A 9 5.01 0.54 -12.39
C LEU A 9 6.36 0.48 -11.66
N LEU A 10 6.56 -0.52 -10.80
CA LEU A 10 7.84 -0.74 -10.11
C LEU A 10 8.93 -1.15 -11.12
N ASP A 11 8.62 -2.08 -12.02
CA ASP A 11 9.54 -2.52 -13.08
C ASP A 11 9.93 -1.36 -14.01
N ALA A 12 8.97 -0.48 -14.31
CA ALA A 12 9.19 0.74 -15.08
C ALA A 12 9.87 1.88 -14.29
N LYS A 13 10.17 1.69 -12.99
CA LYS A 13 10.70 2.73 -12.09
C LYS A 13 9.84 4.01 -12.05
N ALA A 14 8.53 3.85 -12.21
CA ALA A 14 7.57 4.94 -12.29
C ALA A 14 6.95 5.30 -10.93
N VAL A 15 7.10 4.44 -9.92
CA VAL A 15 6.63 4.68 -8.56
C VAL A 15 7.55 5.67 -7.85
N LYS A 16 7.00 6.75 -7.30
CA LYS A 16 7.78 7.76 -6.57
C LYS A 16 7.68 7.58 -5.06
N HIS A 17 6.48 7.36 -4.54
CA HIS A 17 6.23 7.26 -3.11
C HIS A 17 5.30 6.10 -2.79
N VAL A 18 5.70 5.31 -1.79
CA VAL A 18 4.86 4.29 -1.18
C VAL A 18 4.63 4.65 0.28
N HIS A 19 3.37 4.67 0.70
CA HIS A 19 2.97 4.94 2.07
C HIS A 19 2.04 3.86 2.59
N VAL A 20 2.20 3.54 3.87
CA VAL A 20 1.18 2.83 4.63
C VAL A 20 0.44 3.84 5.50
N LEU A 21 -0.86 3.99 5.28
CA LEU A 21 -1.72 4.89 6.04
C LEU A 21 -2.54 4.08 7.05
N TYR A 22 -2.65 4.58 8.29
CA TYR A 22 -3.64 4.07 9.24
C TYR A 22 -4.99 4.77 9.05
N ALA A 23 -6.03 4.01 8.72
CA ALA A 23 -7.40 4.49 8.59
C ALA A 23 -8.20 4.15 9.85
N LEU A 24 -8.47 5.17 10.66
CA LEU A 24 -9.25 5.06 11.90
C LEU A 24 -10.65 4.47 11.69
N MET A 25 -11.33 4.81 10.59
CA MET A 25 -12.69 4.34 10.33
C MET A 25 -12.76 2.85 9.98
N SER A 26 -11.72 2.28 9.35
CA SER A 26 -11.65 0.84 9.03
C SER A 26 -10.83 0.03 10.04
N GLN A 27 -10.32 0.68 11.10
CA GLN A 27 -9.43 0.08 12.10
C GLN A 27 -8.27 -0.70 11.45
N GLY A 28 -7.74 -0.16 10.35
CA GLY A 28 -6.83 -0.90 9.49
C GLY A 28 -5.77 -0.02 8.83
N TYR A 29 -4.80 -0.68 8.23
CA TYR A 29 -3.76 -0.08 7.42
C TYR A 29 -4.08 -0.26 5.95
N MET A 30 -3.73 0.74 5.14
CA MET A 30 -3.87 0.69 3.68
C MET A 30 -2.56 1.09 3.04
N ILE A 31 -2.21 0.43 1.95
CA ILE A 31 -1.06 0.81 1.14
C ILE A 31 -1.54 1.84 0.11
N VAL A 32 -0.83 2.96 0.01
CA VAL A 32 -1.07 4.03 -0.95
C VAL A 32 0.21 4.25 -1.75
N VAL A 33 0.10 4.18 -3.07
CA VAL A 33 1.20 4.38 -4.00
C VAL A 33 0.88 5.59 -4.86
N ASP A 34 1.71 6.63 -4.80
CA ASP A 34 1.53 7.90 -5.53
C ASP A 34 0.10 8.46 -5.43
N GLY A 35 -0.48 8.39 -4.21
CA GLY A 35 -1.82 8.89 -3.92
C GLY A 35 -2.97 7.94 -4.28
N LYS A 36 -2.70 6.76 -4.84
CA LYS A 36 -3.72 5.74 -5.15
C LYS A 36 -3.62 4.54 -4.22
N SER A 37 -4.75 4.11 -3.67
CA SER A 37 -4.81 2.93 -2.81
C SER A 37 -4.51 1.64 -3.56
N LEU A 38 -3.84 0.70 -2.91
CA LEU A 38 -3.72 -0.67 -3.38
C LEU A 38 -5.08 -1.36 -3.27
N GLU A 39 -5.47 -2.06 -4.32
CA GLU A 39 -6.75 -2.72 -4.46
C GLU A 39 -6.61 -4.23 -4.59
N THR A 40 -7.68 -4.93 -4.23
CA THR A 40 -7.88 -6.34 -4.56
C THR A 40 -8.15 -6.52 -6.06
N SER A 41 -8.19 -7.76 -6.54
CA SER A 41 -8.62 -8.06 -7.91
C SER A 41 -10.06 -7.60 -8.21
N LYS A 42 -10.89 -7.41 -7.18
CA LYS A 42 -12.26 -6.89 -7.29
C LYS A 42 -12.34 -5.35 -7.28
N ARG A 43 -11.19 -4.64 -7.35
CA ARG A 43 -11.11 -3.16 -7.28
C ARG A 43 -11.58 -2.56 -5.95
N GLU A 44 -11.64 -3.37 -4.89
CA GLU A 44 -11.89 -2.89 -3.53
C GLU A 44 -10.58 -2.45 -2.89
N THR A 45 -10.59 -1.42 -2.05
CA THR A 45 -9.39 -1.01 -1.32
C THR A 45 -8.92 -2.15 -0.42
N ARG A 46 -7.64 -2.51 -0.53
CA ARG A 46 -7.05 -3.59 0.24
C ARG A 46 -6.66 -3.06 1.61
N GLU A 47 -7.33 -3.57 2.63
CA GLU A 47 -7.07 -3.25 4.03
C GLU A 47 -6.27 -4.34 4.72
N PHE A 48 -5.47 -3.94 5.69
CA PHE A 48 -4.61 -4.80 6.48
C PHE A 48 -4.85 -4.56 7.96
N LYS A 49 -5.04 -5.63 8.73
CA LYS A 49 -5.26 -5.50 10.18
C LYS A 49 -4.05 -4.94 10.93
N THR A 50 -2.84 -5.21 10.43
CA THR A 50 -1.58 -4.80 11.07
C THR A 50 -0.62 -4.19 10.07
N LEU A 51 0.25 -3.28 10.56
CA LEU A 51 1.34 -2.71 9.77
C LEU A 51 2.26 -3.81 9.22
N ASP A 52 2.58 -4.82 10.03
CA ASP A 52 3.41 -5.96 9.63
C ASP A 52 2.84 -6.73 8.43
N SER A 53 1.51 -6.87 8.36
CA SER A 53 0.86 -7.54 7.24
C SER A 53 0.98 -6.71 5.95
N ALA A 54 0.82 -5.39 6.05
CA ALA A 54 1.03 -4.48 4.94
C ALA A 54 2.50 -4.48 4.47
N ALA A 55 3.45 -4.38 5.41
CA ALA A 55 4.88 -4.44 5.13
C ALA A 55 5.29 -5.76 4.45
N LYS A 56 4.81 -6.90 4.95
CA LYS A 56 5.05 -8.21 4.30
C LYS A 56 4.54 -8.24 2.85
N THR A 57 3.39 -7.62 2.58
CA THR A 57 2.89 -7.51 1.20
C THR A 57 3.80 -6.64 0.34
N LEU A 58 4.25 -5.47 0.83
CA LEU A 58 5.21 -4.60 0.14
C LEU A 58 6.53 -5.30 -0.19
N PHE A 59 7.10 -6.04 0.77
CA PHE A 59 8.32 -6.80 0.53
C PHE A 59 8.15 -7.88 -0.54
N LYS A 60 7.02 -8.60 -0.54
CA LYS A 60 6.72 -9.63 -1.56
C LYS A 60 6.61 -9.08 -2.98
N ILE A 61 6.29 -7.79 -3.13
CA ILE A 61 6.19 -7.12 -4.42
C ILE A 61 7.44 -6.31 -4.79
N GLY A 62 8.51 -6.41 -4.00
CA GLY A 62 9.79 -5.76 -4.28
C GLY A 62 9.90 -4.31 -3.76
N VAL A 63 9.00 -3.86 -2.90
CA VAL A 63 9.10 -2.55 -2.25
C VAL A 63 9.76 -2.72 -0.89
N ALA A 64 10.97 -2.17 -0.74
CA ALA A 64 11.74 -2.20 0.50
C ALA A 64 11.77 -0.85 1.25
N ASP A 65 11.51 0.25 0.54
CA ASP A 65 11.42 1.60 1.11
C ASP A 65 9.97 2.09 1.03
N PHE A 66 9.40 2.46 2.18
CA PHE A 66 8.08 3.05 2.30
C PHE A 66 7.96 3.88 3.57
N GLY A 67 7.15 4.93 3.52
CA GLY A 67 6.80 5.72 4.70
C GLY A 67 5.57 5.18 5.42
N VAL A 68 5.49 5.33 6.73
CA VAL A 68 4.26 5.06 7.50
C VAL A 68 3.69 6.40 7.94
N ARG A 69 2.41 6.66 7.65
CA ARG A 69 1.70 7.82 8.19
C ARG A 69 0.61 7.33 9.12
N LEU A 70 0.85 7.58 10.41
CA LEU A 70 -0.15 7.39 11.44
C LEU A 70 -0.99 8.66 11.49
N ARG A 71 -2.31 8.51 11.45
CA ARG A 71 -3.21 9.63 11.69
C ARG A 71 -3.27 9.85 13.20
N THR A 72 -2.38 10.70 13.70
CA THR A 72 -2.47 11.22 15.07
C THR A 72 -3.59 12.26 15.09
N THR A 73 -4.53 12.10 16.02
CA THR A 73 -5.55 13.12 16.34
C THR A 73 -4.93 14.48 16.59
#